data_AF-A0A075WF52-F1
#
_entry.id   AF-A0A075WF52-F1
#
_cell.length_a   1.000
_cell.length_b   1.000
_cell.length_c   1.000
_cell.angle_alpha   90.00
_cell.angle_beta   90.00
_cell.angle_gamma   90.00
#
_symmetry.space_group_name_H-M   'P 1'
#
loop_
_entity.id
_entity.type
_entity.pdbx_description
1 polymer ?
#
loop_
_entity_poly.entity_id
_entity_poly.type
_entity_poly.pdbx_seq_one_letter_code
_entity_poly.pdbx_strand_id
1 'polypeptide(L)'
;MKWRTHKAITRTVCSKLGIQAEEIANASVLPDKEPDYIYRAGRRRVYRVRAPHHGREALDLAFNYLKRARKAYLRGDRRYIEYLGRALHYVQDYSVDPKEKLWIFEYRSGHAHDERENGVARLHVPEEAVSTGFNEVCTPHRVKEIVYGAKPKKSPEEIMFLATYLSAIAVKSVFNPDKPPKLEENYSKALKIHVVLVLLPLLILLAGVTASTLALAAILSFVMHKLDFNYHRWKLEHDWFRP
;
A
#
# COMPACT_ATOMS: atom_id res chain seq x y z
N MET A 1 14.45 4.32 7.64
CA MET A 1 15.81 3.94 7.19
C MET A 1 16.64 5.19 7.01
N LYS A 2 17.96 5.09 6.84
CA LYS A 2 18.76 6.28 6.46
C LYS A 2 18.40 6.76 5.05
N TRP A 3 18.40 8.07 4.82
CA TRP A 3 18.09 8.69 3.52
C TRP A 3 18.91 8.13 2.36
N ARG A 4 20.21 7.89 2.59
CA ARG A 4 21.08 7.28 1.57
C ARG A 4 20.60 5.90 1.12
N THR A 5 20.03 5.11 2.04
CA THR A 5 19.49 3.78 1.77
C THR A 5 18.20 3.89 0.96
N HIS A 6 17.26 4.76 1.36
CA HIS A 6 16.04 5.01 0.61
C HIS A 6 16.34 5.39 -0.84
N LYS A 7 17.27 6.33 -1.01
CA LYS A 7 17.71 6.79 -2.34
C LYS A 7 18.40 5.68 -3.13
N ALA A 8 19.30 4.92 -2.51
CA ALA A 8 20.01 3.83 -3.18
C ALA A 8 19.03 2.77 -3.72
N ILE A 9 18.13 2.25 -2.89
CA ILE A 9 17.12 1.26 -3.31
C ILE A 9 16.26 1.84 -4.43
N THR A 10 15.75 3.06 -4.23
CA THR A 10 14.85 3.70 -5.20
C THR A 10 15.53 3.90 -6.55
N ARG A 11 16.78 4.39 -6.56
CA ARG A 11 17.56 4.55 -7.79
C ARG A 11 17.76 3.23 -8.50
N THR A 12 18.25 2.21 -7.80
CA THR A 12 18.54 0.90 -8.41
C THR A 12 17.29 0.31 -9.07
N VAL A 13 16.16 0.31 -8.35
CA VAL A 13 14.90 -0.24 -8.87
C VAL A 13 14.37 0.58 -10.05
N CYS A 14 14.36 1.91 -9.94
CA CYS A 14 13.86 2.77 -11.01
C CYS A 14 14.75 2.71 -12.26
N SER A 15 16.07 2.70 -12.10
CA SER A 15 17.00 2.60 -13.22
C SER A 15 16.81 1.33 -14.03
N LYS A 16 16.38 0.22 -13.41
CA LYS A 16 16.10 -1.03 -14.11
C LYS A 16 14.96 -0.91 -15.14
N LEU A 17 14.03 0.03 -14.94
CA LEU A 17 12.95 0.33 -15.89
C LEU A 17 13.27 1.52 -16.81
N GLY A 18 14.45 2.13 -16.70
CA GLY A 18 14.82 3.31 -17.50
C GLY A 18 13.97 4.55 -17.21
N ILE A 19 13.39 4.66 -16.00
CA ILE A 19 12.55 5.80 -15.60
C ILE A 19 13.37 6.85 -14.82
N GLN A 20 12.74 7.98 -14.47
CA GLN A 20 13.32 9.13 -13.76
C GLN A 20 13.80 8.82 -12.33
N ALA A 21 14.82 7.98 -12.21
CA ALA A 21 15.28 7.38 -10.96
C ALA A 21 15.70 8.43 -9.93
N GLU A 22 16.35 9.50 -10.36
CA GLU A 22 16.85 10.54 -9.44
C GLU A 22 15.72 11.37 -8.82
N GLU A 23 14.71 11.76 -9.61
CA GLU A 23 13.58 12.54 -9.10
C GLU A 23 12.76 11.73 -8.08
N ILE A 24 12.48 10.46 -8.40
CA ILE A 24 11.73 9.56 -7.51
C ILE A 24 12.54 9.26 -6.24
N ALA A 25 13.86 9.09 -6.35
CA ALA A 25 14.72 8.91 -5.19
C ALA A 25 14.79 10.14 -4.29
N ASN A 26 14.78 11.34 -4.86
CA ASN A 26 14.67 12.56 -4.06
C ASN A 26 13.31 12.69 -3.38
N ALA A 27 12.24 12.22 -4.03
CA ALA A 27 10.92 12.15 -3.44
C ALA A 27 10.78 11.11 -2.31
N SER A 28 11.56 10.02 -2.32
CA SER A 28 11.45 8.94 -1.32
C SER A 28 12.00 9.29 0.07
N VAL A 29 12.59 10.46 0.23
CA VAL A 29 12.99 11.00 1.54
C VAL A 29 12.08 12.14 2.02
N LEU A 30 11.06 12.51 1.23
CA LEU A 30 10.15 13.58 1.59
C LEU A 30 9.36 13.30 2.88
N PRO A 31 8.87 12.08 3.18
CA PRO A 31 8.15 11.84 4.44
C PRO A 31 8.97 12.11 5.71
N ASP A 32 10.30 12.18 5.62
CA ASP A 32 11.15 12.58 6.75
C ASP A 32 11.30 14.10 6.87
N LYS A 33 11.24 14.83 5.76
CA LYS A 33 11.33 16.30 5.71
C LYS A 33 9.97 16.96 5.92
N GLU A 34 8.96 16.39 5.28
CA GLU A 34 7.58 16.84 5.16
C GLU A 34 6.66 15.65 5.52
N PRO A 35 6.51 15.37 6.81
CA PRO A 35 5.82 14.18 7.27
C PRO A 35 4.34 14.22 6.92
N ASP A 36 3.83 13.05 6.52
CA ASP A 36 2.39 12.85 6.39
C ASP A 36 1.72 12.82 7.75
N TYR A 37 0.46 13.24 7.77
CA TYR A 37 -0.37 13.25 8.97
C TYR A 37 -1.63 12.43 8.75
N ILE A 38 -2.02 11.68 9.79
CA ILE A 38 -3.27 10.95 9.84
C ILE A 38 -4.14 11.48 10.99
N TYR A 39 -5.45 11.35 10.85
CA TYR A 39 -6.40 11.70 11.90
C TYR A 39 -6.70 10.46 12.75
N ARG A 40 -6.57 10.59 14.07
CA ARG A 40 -6.95 9.55 15.02
C ARG A 40 -8.14 10.00 15.86
N ALA A 41 -9.11 9.11 16.02
CA ALA A 41 -10.22 9.30 16.93
C ALA A 41 -9.76 8.93 18.36
N GLY A 42 -9.76 9.90 19.27
CA GLY A 42 -9.69 9.67 20.71
C GLY A 42 -11.09 9.65 21.33
N ARG A 43 -11.18 9.33 22.63
CA ARG A 43 -12.45 9.21 23.37
C ARG A 43 -13.40 10.42 23.24
N ARG A 44 -12.89 11.62 22.99
CA ARG A 44 -13.68 12.87 22.92
C ARG A 44 -13.33 13.79 21.75
N ARG A 45 -12.28 13.48 20.98
CA ARG A 45 -11.81 14.36 19.90
C ARG A 45 -11.07 13.59 18.83
N VAL A 46 -11.17 14.07 17.60
CA VAL A 46 -10.29 13.68 16.50
C VAL A 46 -9.07 14.60 16.54
N TYR A 47 -7.87 14.03 16.47
CA TYR A 47 -6.61 14.80 16.50
C TYR A 47 -5.65 14.31 15.42
N ARG A 48 -4.76 15.22 14.99
CA ARG A 48 -3.79 14.98 13.94
C ARG A 48 -2.51 14.41 14.54
N VAL A 49 -2.01 13.30 14.00
CA VAL A 49 -0.72 12.70 14.40
C VAL A 49 0.14 12.44 13.18
N ARG A 50 1.48 12.44 13.36
CA ARG A 50 2.41 12.00 12.32
C ARG A 50 2.09 10.54 11.96
N ALA A 51 2.12 10.24 10.67
CA ALA A 51 1.95 8.89 10.16
C ALA A 51 3.00 7.93 10.79
N PRO A 52 2.60 6.76 11.32
CA PRO A 52 3.55 5.76 11.78
C PRO A 52 4.20 5.04 10.60
N HIS A 53 5.44 4.56 10.78
CA HIS A 53 6.22 3.94 9.70
C HIS A 53 6.34 2.39 9.82
N HIS A 54 6.09 1.80 11.00
CA HIS A 54 6.28 0.36 11.28
C HIS A 54 4.98 -0.36 11.68
N GLY A 55 3.90 -0.11 10.97
CA GLY A 55 2.57 -0.66 11.28
C GLY A 55 1.68 -0.82 10.07
N ARG A 56 0.46 -1.34 10.28
CA ARG A 56 -0.51 -1.55 9.20
C ARG A 56 -0.89 -0.23 8.54
N GLU A 57 -0.95 0.86 9.29
CA GLU A 57 -1.24 2.18 8.74
C GLU A 57 -0.16 2.68 7.77
N ALA A 58 1.10 2.27 7.95
CA ALA A 58 2.19 2.59 7.02
C ALA A 58 1.95 1.91 5.67
N LEU A 59 1.50 0.65 5.69
CA LEU A 59 1.14 -0.10 4.48
C LEU A 59 -0.11 0.46 3.80
N ASP A 60 -1.10 0.90 4.59
CA ASP A 60 -2.28 1.58 4.06
C ASP A 60 -1.90 2.88 3.34
N LEU A 61 -1.01 3.68 3.93
CA LEU A 61 -0.47 4.89 3.31
C LEU A 61 0.32 4.56 2.05
N ALA A 62 1.24 3.60 2.12
CA ALA A 62 2.02 3.16 0.97
C ALA A 62 1.12 2.75 -0.20
N PHE A 63 0.13 1.89 0.05
CA PHE A 63 -0.76 1.38 -1.00
C PHE A 63 -1.70 2.47 -1.54
N ASN A 64 -2.13 3.42 -0.71
CA ASN A 64 -2.88 4.59 -1.17
C ASN A 64 -2.03 5.51 -2.05
N TYR A 65 -0.76 5.70 -1.70
CA TYR A 65 0.19 6.43 -2.53
C TYR A 65 0.46 5.73 -3.86
N LEU A 66 0.56 4.40 -3.88
CA LEU A 66 0.68 3.63 -5.14
C LEU A 66 -0.53 3.83 -6.06
N LYS A 67 -1.76 3.81 -5.52
CA LYS A 67 -2.97 4.12 -6.30
C LYS A 67 -2.86 5.51 -6.92
N ARG A 68 -2.51 6.52 -6.12
CA ARG A 68 -2.40 7.91 -6.59
C ARG A 68 -1.30 8.06 -7.62
N ALA A 69 -0.16 7.41 -7.42
CA ALA A 69 0.94 7.38 -8.37
C ALA A 69 0.50 6.79 -9.70
N ARG A 70 -0.17 5.63 -9.70
CA ARG A 70 -0.71 5.01 -10.91
C ARG A 70 -1.69 5.91 -11.64
N LYS A 71 -2.66 6.49 -10.93
CA LYS A 71 -3.66 7.40 -11.52
C LYS A 71 -3.00 8.65 -12.12
N ALA A 72 -2.06 9.27 -11.41
CA ALA A 72 -1.33 10.43 -11.90
C ALA A 72 -0.47 10.06 -13.13
N TYR A 73 0.22 8.93 -13.09
CA TYR A 73 1.01 8.42 -14.23
C TYR A 73 0.15 8.22 -15.47
N LEU A 74 -1.02 7.56 -15.34
CA LEU A 74 -1.96 7.36 -16.45
C LEU A 74 -2.51 8.67 -17.05
N ARG A 75 -2.51 9.76 -16.27
CA ARG A 75 -2.93 11.10 -16.73
C ARG A 75 -1.78 11.95 -17.28
N GLY A 76 -0.54 11.43 -17.30
CA GLY A 76 0.64 12.23 -17.64
C GLY A 76 0.98 13.31 -16.59
N ASP A 77 0.45 13.18 -15.38
CA ASP A 77 0.60 14.16 -14.29
C ASP A 77 1.84 13.84 -13.44
N ARG A 78 2.82 14.74 -13.45
CA ARG A 78 4.12 14.58 -12.76
C ARG A 78 4.02 14.35 -11.25
N ARG A 79 2.87 14.62 -10.61
CA ARG A 79 2.65 14.27 -9.20
C ARG A 79 2.86 12.79 -8.88
N TYR A 80 2.84 11.90 -9.89
CA TYR A 80 3.20 10.50 -9.68
C TYR A 80 4.58 10.30 -9.06
N ILE A 81 5.54 11.20 -9.32
CA ILE A 81 6.91 11.14 -8.80
C ILE A 81 6.89 11.21 -7.28
N GLU A 82 6.20 12.23 -6.74
CA GLU A 82 6.07 12.40 -5.29
C GLU A 82 5.28 11.24 -4.68
N TYR A 83 4.14 10.89 -5.27
CA TYR A 83 3.31 9.80 -4.75
C TYR A 83 4.08 8.47 -4.72
N LEU A 84 4.83 8.14 -5.77
CA LEU A 84 5.64 6.93 -5.78
C LEU A 84 6.79 7.02 -4.78
N GLY A 85 7.48 8.16 -4.70
CA GLY A 85 8.53 8.37 -3.69
C GLY A 85 8.02 8.11 -2.27
N ARG A 86 6.87 8.71 -1.90
CA ARG A 86 6.24 8.48 -0.59
C ARG A 86 5.83 7.02 -0.38
N ALA A 87 5.28 6.35 -1.40
CA ALA A 87 4.97 4.93 -1.30
C ALA A 87 6.21 4.08 -1.01
N LEU A 88 7.31 4.34 -1.74
CA LEU A 88 8.58 3.65 -1.58
C LEU A 88 9.18 3.87 -0.19
N HIS A 89 9.11 5.09 0.33
CA HIS A 89 9.52 5.40 1.69
C HIS A 89 8.83 4.47 2.70
N TYR A 90 7.50 4.40 2.66
CA TYR A 90 6.72 3.64 3.63
C TYR A 90 6.95 2.12 3.54
N VAL A 91 7.08 1.54 2.34
CA VAL A 91 7.39 0.10 2.22
C VAL A 91 8.82 -0.22 2.68
N GLN A 92 9.76 0.69 2.43
CA GLN A 92 11.15 0.53 2.87
C GLN A 92 11.24 0.61 4.39
N ASP A 93 10.65 1.63 5.03
CA ASP A 93 10.63 1.75 6.49
C ASP A 93 9.89 0.61 7.17
N TYR A 94 8.75 0.19 6.60
CA TYR A 94 8.01 -0.95 7.11
C TYR A 94 8.87 -2.22 7.16
N SER A 95 9.86 -2.37 6.27
CA SER A 95 10.70 -3.57 6.22
C SER A 95 11.62 -3.72 7.44
N VAL A 96 11.83 -2.64 8.21
CA VAL A 96 12.60 -2.66 9.47
C VAL A 96 11.66 -2.99 10.62
N ASP A 97 11.93 -4.09 11.33
CA ASP A 97 11.31 -4.34 12.63
C ASP A 97 12.02 -3.45 13.67
N PRO A 98 11.33 -2.60 14.43
CA PRO A 98 11.93 -1.81 15.50
C PRO A 98 11.95 -2.54 16.86
N LYS A 99 11.48 -3.78 16.94
CA LYS A 99 11.30 -4.49 18.22
C LYS A 99 12.54 -5.25 18.67
N GLU A 100 12.76 -5.25 19.97
CA GLU A 100 13.67 -6.12 20.69
C GLU A 100 12.93 -7.17 21.49
N LYS A 101 13.62 -8.28 21.80
CA LYS A 101 13.09 -9.37 22.60
C LYS A 101 13.81 -9.43 23.94
N LEU A 102 13.07 -9.32 25.04
CA LEU A 102 13.56 -9.58 26.39
C LEU A 102 12.82 -10.80 26.94
N TRP A 103 13.53 -11.94 27.00
CA TRP A 103 12.97 -13.23 27.38
C TRP A 103 11.78 -13.64 26.51
N ILE A 104 10.53 -13.52 26.98
CA ILE A 104 9.30 -13.79 26.20
C ILE A 104 8.58 -12.52 25.74
N PHE A 105 9.02 -11.33 26.16
CA PHE A 105 8.37 -10.06 25.85
C PHE A 105 9.05 -9.38 24.67
N GLU A 106 8.24 -8.78 23.78
CA GLU A 106 8.73 -7.88 22.74
C GLU A 106 8.40 -6.44 23.09
N TYR A 107 9.36 -5.53 22.88
CA TYR A 107 9.15 -4.10 23.07
C TYR A 107 9.83 -3.31 21.95
N ARG A 108 9.33 -2.11 21.63
CA ARG A 108 9.97 -1.23 20.63
C ARG A 108 11.20 -0.57 21.25
N SER A 109 12.34 -0.65 20.57
CA SER A 109 13.60 -0.05 21.01
C SER A 109 14.12 0.88 19.93
N GLY A 110 14.29 2.17 20.27
CA GLY A 110 14.91 3.15 19.36
C GLY A 110 16.36 2.79 19.03
N HIS A 111 17.09 2.25 20.00
CA HIS A 111 18.48 1.83 19.82
C HIS A 111 18.59 0.69 18.78
N ALA A 112 17.76 -0.34 18.92
CA ALA A 112 17.76 -1.47 17.98
C ALA A 112 17.31 -1.05 16.58
N HIS A 113 16.34 -0.13 16.50
CA HIS A 113 15.94 0.47 15.23
C HIS A 113 17.13 1.17 14.55
N ASP A 114 17.83 2.04 15.27
CA ASP A 114 18.98 2.77 14.75
C ASP A 114 20.14 1.86 14.37
N GLU A 115 20.44 0.84 15.17
CA GLU A 115 21.47 -0.17 14.88
C GLU A 115 21.17 -0.89 13.56
N ARG A 116 19.93 -1.36 13.39
CA ARG A 116 19.49 -2.05 12.16
C ARG A 116 19.56 -1.14 10.96
N GLU A 117 19.07 0.10 11.05
CA GLU A 117 19.19 1.08 9.97
C GLU A 117 20.64 1.37 9.59
N ASN A 118 21.54 1.47 10.58
CA ASN A 118 22.95 1.69 10.35
C ASN A 118 23.62 0.49 9.69
N GLY A 119 23.23 -0.73 10.06
CA GLY A 119 23.67 -1.97 9.41
C GLY A 119 23.25 -2.01 7.94
N VAL A 120 21.96 -1.79 7.67
CA VAL A 120 21.41 -1.75 6.30
C VAL A 120 22.12 -0.71 5.45
N ALA A 121 22.41 0.45 6.03
CA ALA A 121 23.04 1.55 5.31
C ALA A 121 24.50 1.31 4.89
N ARG A 122 25.10 0.17 5.27
CA ARG A 122 26.44 -0.29 4.81
C ARG A 122 26.34 -1.33 3.69
N LEU A 123 25.15 -1.86 3.41
CA LEU A 123 24.95 -2.90 2.41
C LEU A 123 24.71 -2.31 1.02
N HIS A 124 25.06 -3.09 0.01
CA HIS A 124 24.67 -2.82 -1.38
C HIS A 124 23.22 -3.28 -1.62
N VAL A 125 22.56 -2.67 -2.59
CA VAL A 125 21.21 -3.07 -3.01
C VAL A 125 21.31 -4.41 -3.76
N PRO A 126 20.65 -5.49 -3.30
CA PRO A 126 20.79 -6.81 -3.90
C PRO A 126 20.03 -6.90 -5.24
N GLU A 127 20.75 -7.16 -6.34
CA GLU A 127 20.16 -7.32 -7.67
C GLU A 127 19.16 -8.48 -7.75
N GLU A 128 19.38 -9.54 -6.95
CA GLU A 128 18.46 -10.67 -6.84
C GLU A 128 17.08 -10.22 -6.35
N ALA A 129 17.01 -9.34 -5.33
CA ALA A 129 15.74 -8.85 -4.81
C ALA A 129 15.00 -8.00 -5.85
N VAL A 130 15.74 -7.19 -6.62
CA VAL A 130 15.20 -6.40 -7.73
C VAL A 130 14.59 -7.32 -8.78
N SER A 131 15.34 -8.32 -9.22
CA SER A 131 14.93 -9.26 -10.26
C SER A 131 13.74 -10.09 -9.81
N THR A 132 13.79 -10.63 -8.58
CA THR A 132 12.69 -11.38 -7.97
C THR A 132 11.42 -10.55 -7.92
N GLY A 133 11.50 -9.29 -7.46
CA GLY A 133 10.33 -8.42 -7.37
C GLY A 133 9.75 -8.02 -8.73
N PHE A 134 10.58 -7.83 -9.76
CA PHE A 134 10.09 -7.56 -11.11
C PHE A 134 9.47 -8.80 -11.80
N ASN A 135 9.91 -10.00 -11.44
CA ASN A 135 9.39 -11.26 -11.98
C ASN A 135 8.05 -11.68 -11.34
N GLU A 136 7.64 -11.07 -10.23
CA GLU A 136 6.35 -11.32 -9.59
C GLU A 136 5.17 -10.93 -10.50
N VAL A 137 4.09 -11.70 -10.43
CA VAL A 137 2.81 -11.30 -11.02
C VAL A 137 2.30 -10.07 -10.27
N CYS A 138 2.14 -8.97 -10.99
CA CYS A 138 1.93 -7.64 -10.45
C CYS A 138 0.54 -7.10 -10.80
N THR A 139 -0.50 -7.88 -10.51
CA THR A 139 -1.88 -7.35 -10.52
C THR A 139 -2.13 -6.54 -9.24
N PRO A 140 -2.96 -5.48 -9.29
CA PRO A 140 -3.34 -4.66 -8.14
C PRO A 140 -3.69 -5.42 -6.86
N HIS A 141 -4.49 -6.50 -6.97
CA HIS A 141 -4.81 -7.32 -5.81
C HIS A 141 -3.59 -8.10 -5.30
N ARG A 142 -2.79 -8.66 -6.21
CA ARG A 142 -1.59 -9.41 -5.85
C ARG A 142 -0.53 -8.53 -5.19
N VAL A 143 -0.33 -7.31 -5.67
CA VAL A 143 0.52 -6.30 -5.03
C VAL A 143 0.03 -6.02 -3.61
N LYS A 144 -1.28 -5.85 -3.43
CA LYS A 144 -1.88 -5.65 -2.10
C LYS A 144 -1.61 -6.86 -1.19
N GLU A 145 -1.80 -8.08 -1.67
CA GLU A 145 -1.50 -9.30 -0.90
C GLU A 145 -0.04 -9.35 -0.46
N ILE A 146 0.91 -9.12 -1.38
CA ILE A 146 2.34 -9.20 -1.09
C ILE A 146 2.74 -8.12 -0.08
N VAL A 147 2.35 -6.87 -0.31
CA VAL A 147 2.70 -5.74 0.57
C VAL A 147 2.10 -5.93 1.97
N TYR A 148 0.85 -6.37 2.09
CA TYR A 148 0.20 -6.58 3.39
C TYR A 148 0.58 -7.90 4.07
N GLY A 149 1.05 -8.88 3.30
CA GLY A 149 1.54 -10.17 3.81
C GLY A 149 3.01 -10.14 4.23
N ALA A 150 3.77 -9.13 3.80
CA ALA A 150 5.16 -8.94 4.19
C ALA A 150 5.29 -8.77 5.71
N LYS A 151 6.34 -9.36 6.29
CA LYS A 151 6.67 -9.20 7.71
C LYS A 151 7.99 -8.47 7.84
N PRO A 152 8.08 -7.45 8.73
CA PRO A 152 9.31 -6.73 8.95
C PRO A 152 10.43 -7.66 9.44
N LYS A 153 11.67 -7.28 9.15
CA LYS A 153 12.87 -8.09 9.41
C LYS A 153 13.80 -7.42 10.42
N LYS A 154 14.66 -8.21 11.05
CA LYS A 154 15.61 -7.75 12.07
C LYS A 154 17.06 -7.75 11.58
N SER A 155 17.45 -8.69 10.71
CA SER A 155 18.81 -8.72 10.16
C SER A 155 18.97 -7.68 9.03
N PRO A 156 20.09 -6.95 8.96
CA PRO A 156 20.33 -5.97 7.91
C PRO A 156 20.14 -6.50 6.49
N GLU A 157 20.59 -7.72 6.21
CA GLU A 157 20.54 -8.36 4.90
C GLU A 157 19.10 -8.69 4.50
N GLU A 158 18.31 -9.30 5.40
CA GLU A 158 16.90 -9.58 5.13
C GLU A 158 16.07 -8.29 5.01
N ILE A 159 16.38 -7.26 5.82
CA ILE A 159 15.75 -5.95 5.71
C ILE A 159 16.02 -5.34 4.34
N MET A 160 17.29 -5.30 3.91
CA MET A 160 17.69 -4.75 2.62
C MET A 160 17.03 -5.52 1.47
N PHE A 161 17.03 -6.86 1.54
CA PHE A 161 16.36 -7.70 0.55
C PHE A 161 14.86 -7.38 0.48
N LEU A 162 14.15 -7.40 1.61
CA LEU A 162 12.71 -7.18 1.65
C LEU A 162 12.35 -5.77 1.15
N ALA A 163 13.05 -4.74 1.61
CA ALA A 163 12.81 -3.36 1.20
C ALA A 163 13.03 -3.19 -0.31
N THR A 164 14.05 -3.83 -0.87
CA THR A 164 14.34 -3.82 -2.31
C THR A 164 13.30 -4.58 -3.12
N TYR A 165 12.94 -5.79 -2.69
CA TYR A 165 11.91 -6.63 -3.31
C TYR A 165 10.55 -5.92 -3.36
N LEU A 166 10.09 -5.37 -2.23
CA LEU A 166 8.83 -4.62 -2.18
C LEU A 166 8.88 -3.34 -3.02
N SER A 167 10.03 -2.66 -3.06
CA SER A 167 10.23 -1.49 -3.92
C SER A 167 10.12 -1.85 -5.41
N ALA A 168 10.67 -2.98 -5.85
CA ALA A 168 10.56 -3.46 -7.22
C ALA A 168 9.11 -3.75 -7.63
N ILE A 169 8.34 -4.41 -6.75
CA ILE A 169 6.91 -4.65 -6.97
C ILE A 169 6.14 -3.32 -7.02
N ALA A 170 6.41 -2.41 -6.08
CA ALA A 170 5.77 -1.10 -6.02
C ALA A 170 6.00 -0.30 -7.32
N VAL A 171 7.24 -0.24 -7.80
CA VAL A 171 7.59 0.43 -9.07
C VAL A 171 6.91 -0.27 -10.25
N LYS A 172 7.00 -1.60 -10.37
CA LYS A 172 6.33 -2.37 -11.42
C LYS A 172 4.83 -2.10 -11.45
N SER A 173 4.18 -2.05 -10.29
CA SER A 173 2.72 -1.84 -10.17
C SER A 173 2.23 -0.49 -10.72
N VAL A 174 3.12 0.50 -10.81
CA VAL A 174 2.81 1.84 -11.33
C VAL A 174 3.09 1.91 -12.83
N PHE A 175 4.25 1.43 -13.28
CA PHE A 175 4.69 1.63 -14.67
C PHE A 175 4.27 0.51 -15.61
N ASN A 176 4.34 -0.74 -15.15
CA ASN A 176 4.04 -1.93 -15.96
C ASN A 176 3.31 -3.02 -15.14
N PRO A 177 2.09 -2.74 -14.61
CA PRO A 177 1.31 -3.73 -13.89
C PRO A 177 0.76 -4.80 -14.82
N ASP A 178 0.64 -6.03 -14.30
CA ASP A 178 0.05 -7.14 -15.03
C ASP A 178 -1.47 -6.98 -15.07
N LYS A 179 -2.06 -7.03 -16.28
CA LYS A 179 -3.51 -6.92 -16.47
C LYS A 179 -4.18 -8.28 -16.28
N PRO A 180 -5.16 -8.42 -15.37
CA PRO A 180 -5.91 -9.66 -15.23
C PRO A 180 -6.64 -10.04 -16.53
N PRO A 181 -6.72 -11.34 -16.87
CA PRO A 181 -7.51 -11.79 -18.01
C PRO A 181 -8.99 -11.47 -17.79
N LYS A 182 -9.70 -11.11 -18.87
CA LYS A 182 -11.14 -10.80 -18.86
C LYS A 182 -11.55 -9.73 -17.83
N LEU A 183 -10.67 -8.76 -17.56
CA LEU A 183 -10.88 -7.72 -16.55
C LEU A 183 -12.26 -7.05 -16.62
N GLU A 184 -12.65 -6.56 -17.80
CA GLU A 184 -13.92 -5.84 -17.99
C GLU A 184 -15.14 -6.75 -17.80
N GLU A 185 -15.09 -7.99 -18.29
CA GLU A 185 -16.17 -8.98 -18.12
C GLU A 185 -16.35 -9.34 -16.64
N ASN A 186 -15.25 -9.64 -15.96
CA ASN A 186 -15.26 -10.01 -14.54
C ASN A 186 -15.72 -8.86 -13.65
N TYR A 187 -15.27 -7.63 -13.92
CA TYR A 187 -15.75 -6.44 -13.22
C TYR A 187 -17.23 -6.19 -13.46
N SER A 188 -17.70 -6.26 -14.71
CA SER A 188 -19.12 -6.08 -15.05
C SER A 188 -20.01 -7.11 -14.33
N LYS A 189 -19.59 -8.37 -14.32
CA LYS A 189 -20.30 -9.44 -13.59
C LYS A 189 -20.34 -9.17 -12.09
N ALA A 190 -19.20 -8.80 -11.49
CA ALA A 190 -19.12 -8.49 -10.08
C ALA A 190 -19.99 -7.26 -9.70
N LEU A 191 -19.99 -6.22 -10.54
CA LEU A 191 -20.80 -5.01 -10.33
C LEU A 191 -22.30 -5.31 -10.39
N LYS A 192 -22.76 -6.11 -11.35
CA LYS A 192 -24.18 -6.50 -11.45
C LYS A 192 -24.65 -7.24 -10.21
N ILE A 193 -23.87 -8.22 -9.75
CA ILE A 193 -24.15 -8.97 -8.51
C ILE A 193 -24.15 -8.01 -7.31
N HIS A 194 -23.15 -7.13 -7.22
CA HIS A 194 -23.04 -6.14 -6.14
C HIS A 194 -24.27 -5.24 -6.03
N VAL A 195 -24.73 -4.69 -7.16
CA VAL A 195 -25.90 -3.81 -7.20
C VAL A 195 -27.14 -4.56 -6.74
N VAL A 196 -27.36 -5.79 -7.20
CA VAL A 196 -28.50 -6.61 -6.74
C VAL A 196 -28.40 -6.87 -5.24
N LEU A 197 -27.23 -7.25 -4.72
CA LEU A 197 -27.01 -7.50 -3.30
C LEU A 197 -27.30 -6.26 -2.45
N VAL A 198 -26.78 -5.09 -2.84
CA VAL A 198 -26.97 -3.84 -2.09
C VAL A 198 -28.42 -3.34 -2.14
N LEU A 199 -29.16 -3.63 -3.20
CA LEU A 199 -30.57 -3.22 -3.33
C LEU A 199 -31.55 -4.24 -2.70
N LEU A 200 -31.14 -5.49 -2.47
CA LEU A 200 -31.99 -6.55 -1.92
C LEU A 200 -32.66 -6.15 -0.59
N PRO A 201 -31.97 -5.51 0.39
CA PRO A 201 -32.61 -5.08 1.63
C PRO A 201 -33.73 -4.05 1.44
N LEU A 202 -33.75 -3.31 0.33
CA LEU A 202 -34.83 -2.36 0.02
C LEU A 202 -36.13 -3.08 -0.35
N LEU A 203 -36.09 -4.36 -0.74
CA LEU A 203 -37.30 -5.16 -0.95
C LEU A 203 -38.07 -5.42 0.36
N ILE A 204 -37.40 -5.31 1.51
CA ILE A 204 -38.06 -5.40 2.84
C ILE A 204 -39.05 -4.24 3.03
N LEU A 205 -38.86 -3.12 2.32
CA LEU A 205 -39.79 -1.97 2.35
C LEU A 205 -41.16 -2.28 1.72
N LEU A 206 -41.27 -3.36 0.93
CA LEU A 206 -42.55 -3.82 0.37
C LEU A 206 -43.52 -4.34 1.44
N ALA A 207 -43.02 -4.69 2.64
CA ALA A 207 -43.84 -5.10 3.78
C ALA A 207 -44.39 -3.91 4.61
N GLY A 208 -44.08 -2.67 4.20
CA GLY A 208 -44.50 -1.44 4.89
C GLY A 208 -43.31 -0.53 5.21
N VAL A 209 -43.44 0.74 4.87
CA VAL A 209 -42.39 1.74 5.11
C VAL A 209 -42.60 2.37 6.49
N THR A 210 -41.69 2.09 7.41
CA THR A 210 -41.53 2.81 8.68
C THR A 210 -40.11 3.34 8.76
N ALA A 211 -39.86 4.31 9.65
CA ALA A 211 -38.49 4.79 9.90
C ALA A 211 -37.54 3.65 10.29
N SER A 212 -38.04 2.66 11.05
CA SER A 212 -37.28 1.50 11.49
C SER A 212 -36.93 0.55 10.34
N THR A 213 -37.88 0.26 9.44
CA THR A 213 -37.61 -0.63 8.28
C THR A 213 -36.67 0.02 7.28
N LEU A 214 -36.76 1.35 7.09
CA LEU A 214 -35.80 2.11 6.29
C LEU A 214 -34.38 2.10 6.87
N ALA A 215 -34.25 2.36 8.19
CA ALA A 215 -32.95 2.32 8.86
C ALA A 215 -32.30 0.94 8.78
N LEU A 216 -33.07 -0.13 9.00
CA LEU A 216 -32.58 -1.50 8.90
C LEU A 216 -32.11 -1.83 7.47
N ALA A 217 -32.89 -1.47 6.44
CA ALA A 217 -32.53 -1.68 5.05
C ALA A 217 -31.22 -0.95 4.69
N ALA A 218 -31.05 0.30 5.14
CA ALA A 218 -29.83 1.07 4.92
C ALA A 218 -28.60 0.44 5.60
N ILE A 219 -28.74 -0.01 6.85
CA ILE A 219 -27.67 -0.71 7.58
C ILE A 219 -27.28 -2.01 6.86
N LEU A 220 -28.27 -2.84 6.47
CA LEU A 220 -28.02 -4.08 5.75
C LEU A 220 -27.33 -3.83 4.41
N SER A 221 -27.79 -2.82 3.65
CA SER A 221 -27.19 -2.42 2.37
C SER A 221 -25.73 -2.00 2.55
N PHE A 222 -25.44 -1.23 3.61
CA PHE A 222 -24.08 -0.82 3.95
C PHE A 222 -23.20 -2.02 4.35
N VAL A 223 -23.71 -2.93 5.16
CA VAL A 223 -23.00 -4.16 5.57
C VAL A 223 -22.70 -5.04 4.36
N MET A 224 -23.70 -5.30 3.50
CA MET A 224 -23.53 -6.06 2.26
C MET A 224 -22.50 -5.39 1.34
N HIS A 225 -22.56 -4.06 1.20
CA HIS A 225 -21.55 -3.34 0.43
C HIS A 225 -20.14 -3.57 0.98
N LYS A 226 -19.94 -3.54 2.30
CA LYS A 226 -18.62 -3.74 2.93
C LYS A 226 -18.11 -5.18 2.83
N LEU A 227 -19.00 -6.17 2.84
CA LEU A 227 -18.66 -7.59 2.83
C LEU A 227 -18.54 -8.19 1.43
N ASP A 228 -18.91 -7.47 0.36
CA ASP A 228 -18.71 -7.93 -1.02
C ASP A 228 -17.25 -7.81 -1.48
N PHE A 229 -16.41 -8.72 -0.96
CA PHE A 229 -14.99 -8.77 -1.29
C PHE A 229 -14.72 -9.00 -2.78
N ASN A 230 -15.61 -9.71 -3.47
CA ASN A 230 -15.46 -9.99 -4.91
C ASN A 230 -15.61 -8.70 -5.73
N TYR A 231 -16.63 -7.89 -5.44
CA TYR A 231 -16.77 -6.57 -6.05
C TYR A 231 -15.57 -5.67 -5.74
N HIS A 232 -15.16 -5.56 -4.47
CA HIS A 232 -14.03 -4.69 -4.11
C HIS A 232 -12.71 -5.11 -4.75
N ARG A 233 -12.49 -6.42 -4.90
CA ARG A 233 -11.34 -6.97 -5.63
C ARG A 233 -11.38 -6.53 -7.09
N TRP A 234 -12.46 -6.83 -7.82
CA TRP A 234 -12.54 -6.50 -9.24
C TRP A 234 -12.59 -5.00 -9.51
N LYS A 235 -13.19 -4.22 -8.61
CA LYS A 235 -13.15 -2.76 -8.66
C LYS A 235 -11.72 -2.25 -8.53
N LEU A 236 -10.95 -2.77 -7.57
CA LEU A 236 -9.54 -2.38 -7.40
C LEU A 236 -8.73 -2.71 -8.67
N GLU A 237 -8.89 -3.92 -9.19
CA GLU A 237 -8.24 -4.36 -10.44
C GLU A 237 -8.58 -3.42 -11.59
N HIS A 238 -9.88 -3.15 -11.80
CA HIS A 238 -10.39 -2.31 -12.86
C HIS A 238 -9.91 -0.85 -12.75
N ASP A 239 -10.06 -0.25 -11.57
CA ASP A 239 -9.73 1.15 -11.33
C ASP A 239 -8.24 1.43 -11.54
N TRP A 240 -7.36 0.44 -11.35
CA TRP A 240 -5.91 0.61 -11.52
C TRP A 240 -5.47 0.87 -12.96
N PHE A 241 -6.30 0.53 -13.95
CA PHE A 241 -6.02 0.73 -15.38
C PHE A 241 -6.76 1.94 -15.97
N ARG A 242 -7.50 2.70 -15.16
CA ARG A 242 -8.19 3.92 -15.59
C ARG A 242 -7.54 5.16 -14.94
N PRO A 243 -7.56 6.34 -15.57
CA PRO A 243 -7.06 7.59 -14.98
C PRO A 243 -7.88 8.10 -13.78
#